data_AF-A0A2M8NFH6-F1
#
_entry.id   AF-A0A2M8NFH6-F1
#
_cell.length_a   1.000
_cell.length_b   1.000
_cell.length_c   1.000
_cell.angle_alpha   90.00
_cell.angle_beta   90.00
_cell.angle_gamma   90.00
#
_symmetry.space_group_name_H-M   'P 1'
#
loop_
_entity.id
_entity.type
_entity.pdbx_description
1 polymer ?
#
loop_
_entity_poly.entity_id
_entity_poly.type
_entity_poly.pdbx_seq_one_letter_code
_entity_poly.pdbx_strand_id
1 'polypeptide(L)'
;RLRGMFALCIWDEAHERLLLARDRTGEKPLYYAPLSGGELVFASEIKALFEHPGLTPQVNDAALPHFLILGYVPPPETMFDGIFKLAPGEKLIAERGRLDKTLYWQARISTLDPSPYAEAVKQVRAAVMEAVEIEMMSDVPIGAFLSGGIDSTIIVALMQS
;
A
#
# COMPACT_ATOMS: atom_id res chain seq x y z
N ARG A 1 0.26 0.66 -17.29
CA ARG A 1 0.76 0.02 -16.05
C ARG A 1 1.14 1.13 -15.08
N LEU A 2 0.53 1.19 -13.89
CA LEU A 2 0.83 2.23 -12.90
C LEU A 2 2.14 1.93 -12.14
N ARG A 3 2.95 2.97 -11.89
CA ARG A 3 4.17 2.97 -11.06
C ARG A 3 4.08 4.19 -10.14
N GLY A 4 4.18 3.98 -8.84
CA GLY A 4 4.03 5.02 -7.83
C GLY A 4 3.14 4.58 -6.67
N MET A 5 3.00 5.47 -5.69
CA MET A 5 2.15 5.34 -4.51
C MET A 5 0.68 5.61 -4.85
N PHE A 6 -0.23 4.68 -4.54
CA PHE A 6 -1.66 4.89 -4.79
C PHE A 6 -2.55 3.94 -3.99
N ALA A 7 -3.72 4.45 -3.64
CA ALA A 7 -4.90 3.68 -3.28
C ALA A 7 -6.04 4.27 -4.11
N LEU A 8 -6.65 3.45 -4.97
CA LEU A 8 -7.65 3.93 -5.92
C LEU A 8 -8.95 3.15 -5.82
N CYS A 9 -10.02 3.82 -6.29
CA CYS A 9 -11.36 3.31 -6.41
C CYS A 9 -11.88 3.65 -7.80
N ILE A 10 -12.45 2.67 -8.50
CA ILE A 10 -13.15 2.86 -9.78
C ILE A 10 -14.51 2.19 -9.66
N TRP A 11 -15.57 2.97 -9.90
CA TRP A 11 -16.92 2.46 -10.03
C TRP A 11 -17.28 2.35 -11.51
N ASP A 12 -17.67 1.16 -11.94
CA ASP A 12 -18.24 0.89 -13.26
C ASP A 12 -19.76 0.76 -13.11
N GLU A 13 -20.46 1.83 -13.48
CA GLU A 13 -21.92 1.93 -13.36
C GLU A 13 -22.65 0.93 -14.28
N ALA A 14 -22.11 0.65 -15.47
CA ALA A 14 -22.75 -0.25 -16.42
C ALA A 14 -22.79 -1.70 -15.95
N HIS A 15 -21.82 -2.10 -15.13
CA HIS A 15 -21.71 -3.45 -14.59
C HIS A 15 -21.97 -3.53 -13.07
N GLU A 16 -22.31 -2.42 -12.43
CA GLU A 16 -22.43 -2.28 -10.97
C GLU A 16 -21.23 -2.91 -10.23
N ARG A 17 -20.03 -2.55 -10.68
CA ARG A 17 -18.77 -3.15 -10.22
C ARG A 17 -17.85 -2.11 -9.62
N LEU A 18 -17.40 -2.37 -8.39
CA LEU A 18 -16.37 -1.59 -7.72
C LEU A 18 -15.02 -2.28 -7.84
N LEU A 19 -14.00 -1.54 -8.26
CA LEU A 19 -12.60 -1.93 -8.19
C LEU A 19 -11.87 -1.08 -7.17
N LEU A 20 -11.30 -1.74 -6.16
CA LEU A 20 -10.32 -1.17 -5.25
C LEU A 20 -8.94 -1.72 -5.59
N ALA A 21 -7.91 -0.88 -5.63
CA ALA A 21 -6.54 -1.34 -5.83
C ALA A 21 -5.56 -0.52 -5.00
N ARG A 22 -4.58 -1.22 -4.42
CA ARG A 22 -3.51 -0.62 -3.62
C ARG A 22 -2.17 -0.87 -4.27
N ASP A 23 -1.28 0.12 -4.21
CA ASP A 23 0.03 0.09 -4.84
C ASP A 23 0.88 -1.12 -4.44
N ARG A 24 1.95 -1.34 -5.22
CA ARG A 24 2.79 -2.54 -5.17
C ARG A 24 3.40 -2.80 -3.80
N THR A 25 3.79 -1.75 -3.09
CA THR A 25 4.46 -1.82 -1.79
C THR A 25 3.53 -1.48 -0.63
N GLY A 26 2.29 -1.08 -0.92
CA GLY A 26 1.29 -0.71 0.06
C GLY A 26 1.60 0.61 0.76
N GLU A 27 2.17 1.58 0.07
CA GLU A 27 2.49 2.86 0.68
C GLU A 27 1.23 3.62 1.09
N LYS A 28 0.24 3.72 0.18
CA LYS A 28 -1.03 4.36 0.53
C LYS A 28 -1.95 3.37 1.21
N PRO A 29 -2.50 3.69 2.40
CA PRO A 29 -3.43 2.81 3.08
C PRO A 29 -4.76 2.69 2.33
N LEU A 30 -5.36 1.49 2.37
CA LEU A 30 -6.71 1.24 1.87
C LEU A 30 -7.36 0.15 2.72
N TYR A 31 -8.44 0.52 3.39
CA TYR A 31 -9.22 -0.32 4.29
C TYR A 31 -10.61 -0.53 3.73
N TYR A 32 -11.21 -1.67 4.03
CA TYR A 32 -12.58 -2.00 3.64
C TYR A 32 -13.27 -2.83 4.72
N ALA A 33 -14.60 -2.75 4.76
CA ALA A 33 -15.43 -3.56 5.64
C ALA A 33 -16.73 -3.96 4.90
N PRO A 34 -16.99 -5.27 4.72
CA PRO A 34 -18.30 -5.74 4.28
C PRO A 34 -19.30 -5.62 5.43
N LEU A 35 -20.52 -5.16 5.13
CA LEU A 35 -21.58 -4.97 6.13
C LEU A 35 -22.71 -5.98 5.96
N SER A 36 -23.51 -6.13 7.02
CA SER A 36 -24.77 -6.85 6.97
C SER A 36 -25.72 -6.17 5.98
N GLY A 37 -26.15 -6.90 4.94
CA GLY A 37 -26.97 -6.35 3.85
C GLY A 37 -26.27 -6.28 2.50
N GLY A 38 -24.97 -6.61 2.44
CA GLY A 38 -24.22 -6.70 1.18
C GLY A 38 -23.54 -5.39 0.75
N GLU A 39 -23.62 -4.35 1.58
CA GLU A 39 -22.87 -3.11 1.40
C GLU A 39 -21.37 -3.33 1.65
N LEU A 40 -20.56 -2.53 0.98
CA LEU A 40 -19.11 -2.47 1.18
C LEU A 40 -18.71 -1.02 1.42
N VAL A 41 -18.11 -0.76 2.58
CA VAL A 41 -17.50 0.55 2.88
C VAL A 41 -15.98 0.45 2.79
N PHE A 42 -15.33 1.51 2.34
CA PHE A 42 -13.88 1.58 2.20
C PHE A 42 -13.37 3.01 2.40
N ALA A 43 -12.12 3.12 2.87
CA ALA A 43 -11.48 4.41 3.12
C ALA A 43 -9.95 4.25 3.20
N SER A 44 -9.22 5.35 3.02
CA SER A 44 -7.79 5.40 3.27
C SER A 44 -7.44 5.43 4.77
N GLU A 45 -8.41 5.73 5.64
CA GLU A 45 -8.23 5.75 7.08
C GLU A 45 -9.37 5.02 7.79
N ILE A 46 -9.05 4.18 8.77
CA ILE A 46 -10.05 3.39 9.50
C ILE A 46 -11.07 4.28 10.21
N LYS A 47 -10.64 5.41 10.78
CA LYS A 47 -11.54 6.32 11.51
C LYS A 47 -12.70 6.83 10.65
N ALA A 48 -12.51 6.96 9.34
CA ALA A 48 -13.57 7.38 8.43
C ALA A 48 -14.63 6.29 8.24
N LEU A 49 -14.26 5.01 8.39
CA LEU A 49 -15.22 3.90 8.35
C LEU A 49 -16.16 3.91 9.55
N PHE A 50 -15.67 4.37 10.71
CA PHE A 50 -16.48 4.45 11.94
C PHE A 50 -17.61 5.49 11.88
N GLU A 51 -17.57 6.40 10.91
CA GLU A 51 -18.67 7.33 10.66
C GLU A 51 -19.90 6.63 10.04
N HIS A 52 -19.74 5.40 9.53
CA HIS A 52 -20.84 4.62 9.01
C HIS A 52 -21.65 3.96 10.15
N PRO A 53 -22.99 4.10 10.21
CA PRO A 53 -23.81 3.59 11.32
C PRO A 53 -23.81 2.06 11.44
N GLY A 54 -23.46 1.36 10.36
CA GLY A 54 -23.30 -0.10 10.35
C GLY A 54 -21.98 -0.61 10.94
N LEU A 55 -21.07 0.27 11.37
CA LEU A 55 -19.79 -0.08 11.95
C LEU A 55 -19.63 0.45 13.37
N THR A 56 -19.43 -0.47 14.30
CA THR A 56 -19.04 -0.15 15.67
C THR A 56 -17.60 -0.61 15.88
N PRO A 57 -16.68 0.26 16.32
CA PRO A 57 -15.30 -0.14 16.60
C PRO A 57 -15.26 -1.25 17.65
N GLN A 58 -14.74 -2.41 17.28
CA GLN A 58 -14.48 -3.53 18.19
C GLN A 58 -13.05 -3.99 18.01
N VAL A 59 -12.36 -4.36 19.09
CA VAL A 59 -10.98 -4.85 19.00
C VAL A 59 -10.97 -6.24 18.37
N ASN A 60 -10.06 -6.47 17.44
CA ASN A 60 -9.76 -7.80 16.93
C ASN A 60 -8.74 -8.47 17.86
N ASP A 61 -9.22 -9.26 18.82
CA ASP A 61 -8.35 -9.98 19.76
C ASP A 61 -7.41 -10.97 19.07
N ALA A 62 -7.80 -11.51 17.90
CA ALA A 62 -6.95 -12.39 17.11
C ALA A 62 -5.77 -11.66 16.45
N ALA A 63 -5.88 -10.34 16.23
CA ALA A 63 -4.81 -9.52 15.70
C ALA A 63 -3.83 -9.01 16.77
N LEU A 64 -4.21 -9.06 18.06
CA LEU A 64 -3.39 -8.55 19.15
C LEU A 64 -2.01 -9.22 19.25
N PRO A 65 -1.87 -10.57 19.13
CA PRO A 65 -0.55 -11.20 19.11
C PRO A 65 0.34 -10.69 17.97
N HIS A 66 -0.21 -10.44 16.78
CA HIS A 66 0.55 -9.88 15.66
C HIS A 66 1.11 -8.51 16.01
N PHE A 67 0.29 -7.64 16.59
CA PHE A 67 0.74 -6.32 17.01
C PHE A 67 1.84 -6.38 18.06
N LEU A 68 1.69 -7.23 19.08
CA LEU A 68 2.67 -7.35 20.17
C LEU A 68 4.01 -7.96 19.70
N ILE A 69 3.98 -8.87 18.73
CA ILE A 69 5.18 -9.57 18.24
C ILE A 69 5.87 -8.76 17.13
N LEU A 70 5.11 -8.17 16.21
CA LEU A 70 5.63 -7.55 14.98
C LEU A 70 5.70 -6.02 15.07
N GLY A 71 5.04 -5.40 16.05
CA GLY A 71 4.85 -3.94 16.14
C GLY A 71 3.78 -3.39 15.19
N TYR A 72 3.09 -4.25 14.42
CA TYR A 72 1.99 -3.89 13.52
C TYR A 72 1.09 -5.10 13.23
N VAL A 73 -0.12 -4.85 12.70
CA VAL A 73 -1.01 -5.91 12.20
C VAL A 73 -0.83 -6.08 10.68
N PRO A 74 -0.37 -7.25 10.21
CA PRO A 74 -0.20 -7.53 8.79
C PRO A 74 -1.57 -7.66 8.08
N PRO A 75 -1.67 -7.26 6.80
CA PRO A 75 -2.84 -7.55 5.99
C PRO A 75 -3.14 -9.06 5.95
N PRO A 76 -4.42 -9.46 5.80
CA PRO A 76 -5.58 -8.59 5.60
C PRO A 76 -6.15 -7.99 6.89
N GLU A 77 -5.64 -8.37 8.05
CA GLU A 77 -6.23 -7.98 9.33
C GLU A 77 -5.94 -6.52 9.71
N THR A 78 -6.76 -6.01 10.64
CA THR A 78 -6.49 -4.79 11.39
C THR A 78 -6.70 -5.04 12.89
N MET A 79 -6.40 -4.04 13.73
CA MET A 79 -6.75 -4.10 15.15
C MET A 79 -8.27 -4.01 15.40
N PHE A 80 -9.07 -3.81 14.36
CA PHE A 80 -10.52 -3.68 14.46
C PHE A 80 -11.21 -4.86 13.78
N ASP A 81 -12.13 -5.49 14.50
CA ASP A 81 -12.89 -6.62 13.99
C ASP A 81 -13.78 -6.20 12.81
N GLY A 82 -13.90 -7.07 11.81
CA GLY A 82 -14.66 -6.80 10.58
C GLY A 82 -14.06 -5.76 9.63
N ILE A 83 -12.91 -5.14 9.98
CA ILE A 83 -12.21 -4.19 9.11
C ILE A 83 -10.92 -4.80 8.59
N PHE A 84 -10.80 -4.81 7.27
CA PHE A 84 -9.69 -5.41 6.56
C PHE A 84 -8.83 -4.36 5.86
N LYS A 85 -7.55 -4.65 5.74
CA LYS A 85 -6.55 -3.85 5.02
C LYS A 85 -6.25 -4.55 3.69
N LEU A 86 -6.43 -3.86 2.57
CA LEU A 86 -6.06 -4.41 1.25
C LEU A 86 -4.53 -4.61 1.20
N ALA A 87 -4.05 -5.76 0.75
CA ALA A 87 -2.62 -6.07 0.77
C ALA A 87 -1.83 -5.26 -0.30
N PRO A 88 -0.51 -5.08 -0.13
CA PRO A 88 0.35 -4.54 -1.18
C PRO A 88 0.20 -5.31 -2.50
N GLY A 89 0.02 -4.61 -3.61
CA GLY A 89 -0.12 -5.22 -4.93
C GLY A 89 -1.40 -6.04 -5.12
N GLU A 90 -2.40 -5.84 -4.25
CA GLU A 90 -3.70 -6.50 -4.31
C GLU A 90 -4.76 -5.56 -4.91
N LYS A 91 -5.69 -6.16 -5.64
CA LYS A 91 -6.95 -5.54 -6.03
C LYS A 91 -8.12 -6.32 -5.46
N LEU A 92 -9.21 -5.63 -5.16
CA LEU A 92 -10.49 -6.19 -4.76
C LEU A 92 -11.56 -5.75 -5.77
N ILE A 93 -12.32 -6.70 -6.27
CA ILE A 93 -13.50 -6.46 -7.10
C ILE A 93 -14.73 -6.81 -6.25
N ALA A 94 -15.63 -5.84 -6.07
CA ALA A 94 -16.93 -6.08 -5.49
C ALA A 94 -18.01 -6.00 -6.56
N GLU A 95 -18.80 -7.07 -6.70
CA GLU A 95 -19.86 -7.19 -7.70
C GLU A 95 -20.94 -8.14 -7.18
N ARG A 96 -22.21 -7.72 -7.21
CA ARG A 96 -23.37 -8.55 -6.84
C ARG A 96 -23.22 -9.23 -5.47
N GLY A 97 -22.74 -8.49 -4.47
CA GLY A 97 -22.51 -8.99 -3.10
C GLY A 97 -21.33 -9.94 -2.94
N ARG A 98 -20.51 -10.14 -3.99
CA ARG A 98 -19.29 -10.96 -3.94
C ARG A 98 -18.06 -10.08 -3.92
N LEU A 99 -17.07 -10.48 -3.13
CA LEU A 99 -15.76 -9.86 -3.09
C LEU A 99 -14.74 -10.85 -3.67
N ASP A 100 -14.03 -10.44 -4.72
CA ASP A 100 -12.94 -11.20 -5.32
C ASP A 100 -11.62 -10.43 -5.14
N LYS A 101 -10.63 -11.07 -4.52
CA LYS A 101 -9.33 -10.47 -4.27
C LYS A 101 -8.28 -11.16 -5.11
N THR A 102 -7.41 -10.37 -5.74
CA THR A 102 -6.34 -10.90 -6.56
C THR A 102 -5.08 -10.07 -6.38
N LEU A 103 -3.95 -10.75 -6.19
CA LEU A 103 -2.63 -10.14 -6.30
C LEU A 103 -2.35 -9.85 -7.78
N TYR A 104 -2.26 -8.57 -8.14
CA TYR A 104 -1.83 -8.15 -9.46
C TYR A 104 -0.31 -7.94 -9.53
N TRP A 105 0.35 -7.82 -8.37
CA TRP A 105 1.80 -7.69 -8.27
C TRP A 105 2.33 -8.33 -6.99
N GLN A 106 3.50 -8.96 -7.10
CA GLN A 106 4.27 -9.45 -5.98
C GLN A 106 5.76 -9.25 -6.29
N ALA A 107 6.53 -8.85 -5.29
CA ALA A 107 7.98 -8.77 -5.42
C ALA A 107 8.55 -10.16 -5.73
N ARG A 108 9.29 -10.28 -6.84
CA ARG A 108 10.05 -11.48 -7.16
C ARG A 108 11.48 -11.27 -6.70
N ILE A 109 11.83 -11.84 -5.56
CA ILE A 109 13.20 -11.80 -5.04
C ILE A 109 13.91 -13.05 -5.56
N SER A 110 14.80 -12.86 -6.54
CA SER A 110 15.76 -13.89 -6.93
C SER A 110 17.04 -13.69 -6.14
N THR A 111 17.51 -14.73 -5.47
CA THR A 111 18.80 -14.73 -4.74
C THR A 111 19.99 -14.99 -5.66
N LEU A 112 19.73 -15.26 -6.95
CA LEU A 112 20.74 -15.51 -7.97
C LEU A 112 20.60 -14.44 -9.06
N ASP A 113 21.23 -13.30 -8.83
CA ASP A 113 21.54 -12.36 -9.92
C ASP A 113 22.97 -12.67 -10.40
N PRO A 114 23.15 -13.18 -11.64
CA PRO A 114 24.47 -13.50 -12.18
C PRO A 114 25.26 -12.26 -12.61
N SER A 115 24.71 -11.05 -12.47
CA SER A 115 25.35 -9.82 -12.90
C SER A 115 26.71 -9.59 -12.22
N PRO A 116 27.77 -9.24 -12.97
CA PRO A 116 29.05 -8.85 -12.37
C PRO A 116 28.87 -7.69 -11.39
N TYR A 117 29.65 -7.67 -10.31
CA TYR A 117 29.55 -6.64 -9.26
C TYR A 117 29.55 -5.20 -9.82
N ALA A 118 30.44 -4.89 -10.76
CA ALA A 118 30.52 -3.56 -11.37
C ALA A 118 29.23 -3.14 -12.09
N GLU A 119 28.50 -4.11 -12.65
CA GLU A 119 27.23 -3.85 -13.33
C GLU A 119 26.09 -3.70 -12.32
N ALA A 120 26.06 -4.52 -11.27
CA ALA A 120 25.11 -4.38 -10.17
C ALA A 120 25.21 -2.98 -9.51
N VAL A 121 26.43 -2.47 -9.30
CA VAL A 121 26.65 -1.10 -8.78
C VAL A 121 26.03 -0.03 -9.68
N LYS A 122 26.19 -0.16 -11.01
CA LYS A 122 25.58 0.78 -11.96
C LYS A 122 24.06 0.70 -11.95
N GLN A 123 23.50 -0.51 -11.93
CA GLN A 123 22.07 -0.75 -11.91
C GLN A 123 21.42 -0.17 -10.66
N VAL A 124 22.00 -0.40 -9.48
CA VAL A 124 21.52 0.18 -8.22
C VAL A 124 21.58 1.70 -8.28
N ARG A 125 22.71 2.27 -8.71
CA ARG A 125 22.86 3.73 -8.84
C ARG A 125 21.79 4.32 -9.76
N ALA A 126 21.59 3.75 -10.94
CA ALA A 126 20.60 4.22 -11.89
C ALA A 126 19.17 4.10 -11.34
N ALA A 127 18.83 2.99 -10.68
CA ALA A 127 17.52 2.78 -10.10
C ALA A 127 17.22 3.74 -8.94
N VAL A 128 18.21 4.01 -8.08
CA VAL A 128 18.05 4.96 -6.97
C VAL A 128 17.94 6.40 -7.50
N MET A 129 18.76 6.79 -8.49
CA MET A 129 18.64 8.09 -9.16
C MET A 129 17.25 8.29 -9.78
N GLU A 130 16.78 7.32 -10.56
CA GLU A 130 15.45 7.38 -11.18
C GLU A 130 14.34 7.44 -10.14
N ALA A 131 14.45 6.69 -9.03
CA ALA A 131 13.48 6.74 -7.95
C ALA A 131 13.43 8.13 -7.30
N VAL A 132 14.58 8.74 -7.00
CA VAL A 132 14.64 10.10 -6.44
C VAL A 132 14.03 11.12 -7.42
N GLU A 133 14.36 11.04 -8.70
CA GLU A 133 13.79 11.94 -9.73
C GLU A 133 12.26 11.85 -9.78
N ILE A 134 11.71 10.63 -9.73
CA ILE A 134 10.26 10.41 -9.74
C ILE A 134 9.59 11.00 -8.48
N GLU A 135 10.17 10.78 -7.30
CA GLU A 135 9.62 11.28 -6.02
C GLU A 135 9.84 12.79 -5.82
N MET A 136 10.75 13.41 -6.60
CA MET A 136 11.00 14.85 -6.60
C MET A 136 9.99 15.64 -7.45
N MET A 137 9.07 14.98 -8.16
CA MET A 137 7.98 15.69 -8.85
C MET A 137 6.93 16.17 -7.84
N SER A 138 6.98 17.46 -7.47
CA SER A 138 6.04 18.07 -6.54
C SER A 138 5.60 19.46 -7.00
N ASP A 139 4.35 19.80 -6.68
CA ASP A 139 3.75 21.12 -6.82
C ASP A 139 4.02 22.05 -5.62
N VAL A 140 4.65 21.53 -4.57
CA VAL A 140 5.03 22.26 -3.36
C VAL A 140 6.53 22.12 -3.07
N PRO A 141 7.11 23.01 -2.24
CA PRO A 141 8.51 22.88 -1.83
C PRO A 141 8.78 21.54 -1.14
N ILE A 142 9.88 20.90 -1.53
CA ILE A 142 10.28 19.58 -1.02
C ILE A 142 11.26 19.75 0.14
N GLY A 143 11.05 18.97 1.20
CA GLY A 143 11.99 18.80 2.30
C GLY A 143 12.51 17.37 2.37
N ALA A 144 13.63 17.16 3.06
CA ALA A 144 14.19 15.84 3.29
C ALA A 144 14.50 15.61 4.77
N PHE A 145 14.24 14.40 5.25
CA PHE A 145 14.70 13.95 6.56
C PHE A 145 16.12 13.43 6.45
N LEU A 146 17.09 14.24 6.90
CA LEU A 146 18.50 13.88 6.90
C LEU A 146 18.93 13.32 8.26
N SER A 147 19.54 12.14 8.22
CA SER A 147 20.25 11.53 9.34
C SER A 147 21.74 11.38 9.01
N GLY A 148 22.56 10.93 9.96
CA GLY A 148 23.96 10.56 9.71
C GLY A 148 24.17 9.24 8.97
N GLY A 149 23.09 8.55 8.58
CA GLY A 149 23.14 7.28 7.84
C GLY A 149 23.39 7.44 6.35
N ILE A 150 23.93 6.38 5.73
CA ILE A 150 24.25 6.36 4.29
C ILE A 150 22.99 6.49 3.42
N ASP A 151 21.87 5.91 3.83
CA ASP A 151 20.63 5.90 3.03
C ASP A 151 20.07 7.32 2.84
N SER A 152 19.82 8.03 3.94
CA SER A 152 19.33 9.41 3.86
C SER A 152 20.34 10.35 3.19
N THR A 153 21.64 10.10 3.37
CA THR A 153 22.69 10.91 2.73
C THR A 153 22.70 10.71 1.21
N ILE A 154 22.52 9.48 0.72
CA ILE A 154 22.43 9.20 -0.72
C ILE A 154 21.20 9.92 -1.31
N ILE A 155 20.03 9.80 -0.67
CA ILE A 155 18.81 10.46 -1.15
C ILE A 155 19.02 11.98 -1.23
N VAL A 156 19.48 12.61 -0.14
CA VAL A 156 19.70 14.06 -0.10
C VAL A 156 20.77 14.52 -1.10
N ALA A 157 21.85 13.76 -1.29
CA ALA A 157 22.87 14.09 -2.29
C ALA A 157 22.30 14.04 -3.73
N LEU A 158 21.44 13.06 -4.02
CA LEU A 158 20.81 12.93 -5.34
C LEU A 158 19.72 13.98 -5.58
N MET A 159 19.03 14.45 -4.53
CA MET A 159 18.06 15.55 -4.65
C MET A 159 18.71 16.88 -5.07
N GLN A 160 20.03 17.03 -4.91
CA GLN A 160 20.79 18.22 -5.30
C GLN A 160 21.39 18.14 -6.72
N SER A 161 21.27 16.99 -7.38
CA SER A 161 21.87 16.73 -8.70
C SER A 161 20.91 17.11 -9.83
#